data_AF-A0A382ZI03-F1
#
_entry.id   AF-A0A382ZI03-F1
#
_cell.length_a   1.000
_cell.length_b   1.000
_cell.length_c   1.000
_cell.angle_alpha   90.00
_cell.angle_beta   90.00
_cell.angle_gamma   90.00
#
_symmetry.space_group_name_H-M   'P 1'
#
loop_
_entity.id
_entity.type
_entity.pdbx_description
1 polymer ?
#
loop_
_entity_poly.entity_id
_entity_poly.type
_entity_poly.pdbx_seq_one_letter_code
_entity_poly.pdbx_strand_id
1 'polypeptide(L)'
;GWIIPYLFGASASVCKSFMKDYHEHDLEEFDDNTFYLPYATSLRMGDIGYQNSQEDEKGVKANYNSLCHYVHSLRAAMKTNCEDFEKIGLKKDGKYQQLNTNILQIANEYYASVRPKPLLHGMDKPLRALTNNGIGYIEIRSLDVNPLISLGIDKPQIHFLEAFLLFCLLQDSAAISTSEQFDIDNNDNLVSHKGRQPGLKLTNNGMEVLLQDWGKEIFAGVTDCSKLLTKEHQKSVQTMLIRINNPDLTPSAIMLE
;
A
#
# COMPACT_ATOMS: atom_id res chain seq x y z
N GLY A 1 4.02 4.73 -2.65
CA GLY A 1 3.89 5.24 -1.25
C GLY A 1 4.79 4.50 -0.28
N TRP A 2 5.94 4.05 -0.76
CA TRP A 2 6.87 3.12 -0.12
C TRP A 2 7.36 3.52 1.28
N ILE A 3 7.37 4.81 1.62
CA ILE A 3 7.88 5.26 2.92
C ILE A 3 7.04 4.73 4.09
N ILE A 4 5.74 4.47 3.88
CA ILE A 4 4.84 3.92 4.90
C ILE A 4 5.23 2.47 5.26
N PRO A 5 5.28 1.51 4.31
CA PRO A 5 5.73 0.16 4.63
C PRO A 5 7.18 0.14 5.11
N TYR A 6 8.06 1.03 4.63
CA TYR A 6 9.41 1.12 5.18
C TYR A 6 9.44 1.47 6.68
N LEU A 7 8.72 2.53 7.09
CA LEU A 7 8.78 3.02 8.47
C LEU A 7 7.96 2.17 9.44
N PHE A 8 6.88 1.56 8.98
CA PHE A 8 5.84 0.97 9.82
C PHE A 8 5.47 -0.47 9.46
N GLY A 9 6.08 -1.02 8.42
CA GLY A 9 5.92 -2.43 8.06
C GLY A 9 6.31 -3.32 9.24
N ALA A 10 5.46 -4.30 9.49
CA ALA A 10 5.54 -5.19 10.64
C ALA A 10 5.14 -6.62 10.24
N SER A 11 5.43 -6.99 8.98
CA SER A 11 5.09 -8.28 8.41
C SER A 11 6.23 -8.80 7.52
N ALA A 12 7.46 -8.84 8.05
CA ALA A 12 8.64 -9.36 7.33
C ALA A 12 8.70 -10.90 7.26
N SER A 13 7.78 -11.58 7.93
CA SER A 13 7.61 -13.03 7.94
C SER A 13 6.17 -13.43 7.64
N VAL A 14 5.99 -14.68 7.21
CA VAL A 14 4.70 -15.27 6.84
C VAL A 14 4.67 -16.74 7.23
N CYS A 15 3.50 -17.25 7.65
CA CYS A 15 3.35 -18.67 7.93
C CYS A 15 3.45 -19.48 6.62
N LYS A 16 4.14 -20.62 6.65
CA LYS A 16 4.29 -21.55 5.51
C LYS A 16 2.94 -21.97 4.90
N SER A 17 1.85 -21.92 5.67
CA SER A 17 0.51 -22.23 5.17
C SER A 17 0.00 -21.27 4.08
N PHE A 18 0.54 -20.04 4.01
CA PHE A 18 0.20 -19.07 2.95
C PHE A 18 0.85 -19.43 1.61
N MET A 19 1.93 -20.20 1.63
CA MET A 19 2.70 -20.56 0.44
C MET A 19 2.30 -21.91 -0.16
N LYS A 20 1.20 -22.54 0.30
CA LYS A 20 0.82 -23.90 -0.14
C LYS A 20 0.69 -24.04 -1.66
N ASP A 21 0.22 -22.99 -2.32
CA ASP A 21 0.04 -22.97 -3.78
C ASP A 21 1.15 -22.17 -4.50
N TYR A 22 2.11 -21.61 -3.74
CA TYR A 22 3.26 -20.86 -4.27
C TYR A 22 4.51 -21.75 -4.20
N HIS A 23 4.77 -22.48 -5.29
CA HIS A 23 5.92 -23.38 -5.35
C HIS A 23 7.24 -22.67 -5.69
N GLU A 24 7.17 -21.49 -6.31
CA GLU A 24 8.33 -20.64 -6.60
C GLU A 24 8.23 -19.36 -5.76
N HIS A 25 9.16 -19.18 -4.82
CA HIS A 25 9.32 -17.97 -4.03
C HIS A 25 10.78 -17.83 -3.58
N ASP A 26 11.19 -16.61 -3.25
CA ASP A 26 12.54 -16.30 -2.74
C ASP A 26 12.61 -16.20 -1.21
N LEU A 27 11.51 -16.52 -0.51
CA LEU A 27 11.46 -16.54 0.96
C LEU A 27 12.45 -17.56 1.56
N GLU A 28 13.08 -17.18 2.67
CA GLU A 28 13.95 -18.03 3.49
C GLU A 28 13.17 -18.69 4.63
N GLU A 29 13.62 -19.87 5.07
CA GLU A 29 13.04 -20.56 6.23
C GLU A 29 13.51 -19.89 7.53
N PHE A 30 12.56 -19.42 8.34
CA PHE A 30 12.85 -18.85 9.67
C PHE A 30 12.81 -19.94 10.74
N ASP A 31 11.74 -20.75 10.73
CA ASP A 31 11.52 -21.89 11.62
C ASP A 31 10.63 -22.97 10.95
N ASP A 32 10.21 -23.99 11.71
CA ASP A 32 9.36 -25.09 11.24
C ASP A 32 8.06 -24.64 10.55
N ASN A 33 7.51 -23.48 10.89
CA ASN A 33 6.22 -22.99 10.42
C ASN A 33 6.27 -21.63 9.71
N THR A 34 7.43 -20.98 9.67
CA THR A 34 7.56 -19.58 9.26
C THR A 34 8.59 -19.42 8.15
N PHE A 35 8.21 -18.67 7.13
CA PHE A 35 9.09 -18.10 6.13
C PHE A 35 9.32 -16.61 6.40
N TYR A 36 10.43 -16.05 5.92
CA TYR A 36 10.73 -14.62 6.02
C TYR A 36 11.65 -14.15 4.91
N LEU A 37 11.83 -12.83 4.81
CA LEU A 37 12.91 -12.21 4.05
C LEU A 37 13.77 -11.35 4.98
N PRO A 38 15.11 -11.53 5.01
CA PRO A 38 15.99 -10.84 5.95
C PRO A 38 15.89 -9.31 5.93
N TYR A 39 15.50 -8.74 4.79
CA TYR A 39 15.39 -7.29 4.59
C TYR A 39 13.97 -6.78 4.29
N ALA A 40 12.95 -7.65 4.39
CA ALA A 40 11.57 -7.24 4.16
C ALA A 40 11.07 -6.27 5.22
N THR A 41 10.11 -5.45 4.80
CA THR A 41 9.40 -4.51 5.68
C THR A 41 7.95 -4.94 5.87
N SER A 42 7.24 -5.19 4.77
CA SER A 42 5.82 -5.57 4.78
C SER A 42 5.50 -6.52 3.63
N LEU A 43 5.59 -7.83 3.87
CA LEU A 43 5.15 -8.84 2.91
C LEU A 43 3.65 -8.73 2.62
N ARG A 44 2.87 -8.18 3.56
CA ARG A 44 1.46 -7.83 3.35
C ARG A 44 1.26 -6.89 2.15
N MET A 45 2.18 -5.95 1.95
CA MET A 45 2.15 -4.97 0.86
C MET A 45 2.91 -5.43 -0.40
N GLY A 46 3.65 -6.53 -0.30
CA GLY A 46 4.29 -7.22 -1.43
C GLY A 46 3.33 -8.09 -2.24
N ASP A 47 3.88 -9.01 -3.01
CA ASP A 47 3.16 -9.94 -3.91
C ASP A 47 2.73 -11.25 -3.23
N ILE A 48 3.31 -11.56 -2.06
CA ILE A 48 2.93 -12.70 -1.21
C ILE A 48 1.67 -12.39 -0.37
N GLY A 49 1.41 -11.11 -0.12
CA GLY A 49 0.36 -10.65 0.78
C GLY A 49 -0.99 -10.45 0.12
N TYR A 50 -1.62 -9.31 0.41
CA TYR A 50 -2.89 -8.93 -0.20
C TYR A 50 -2.65 -8.38 -1.60
N GLN A 51 -2.41 -9.24 -2.57
CA GLN A 51 -2.60 -8.89 -3.96
C GLN A 51 -3.65 -9.80 -4.56
N ASN A 52 -4.65 -9.19 -5.20
CA ASN A 52 -5.33 -9.88 -6.27
C ASN A 52 -4.25 -10.05 -7.34
N SER A 53 -3.53 -11.17 -7.39
CA SER A 53 -2.53 -11.47 -8.43
C SER A 53 -3.10 -11.38 -9.86
N GLN A 54 -4.42 -11.31 -9.97
CA GLN A 54 -5.14 -10.93 -11.18
C GLN A 54 -4.93 -9.46 -11.59
N GLU A 55 -4.55 -8.51 -10.73
CA GLU A 55 -4.45 -7.06 -11.02
C GLU A 55 -3.36 -6.69 -12.04
N ASP A 56 -2.26 -7.45 -12.12
CA ASP A 56 -1.16 -7.15 -13.03
C ASP A 56 -1.26 -7.89 -14.38
N GLU A 57 -1.86 -9.08 -14.44
CA GLU A 57 -2.04 -9.82 -15.72
C GLU A 57 -3.45 -9.66 -16.34
N LYS A 58 -4.51 -9.50 -15.53
CA LYS A 58 -5.92 -9.51 -15.97
C LYS A 58 -6.82 -8.45 -15.32
N GLY A 59 -6.28 -7.58 -14.49
CA GLY A 59 -7.08 -6.77 -13.57
C GLY A 59 -6.88 -5.29 -13.77
N VAL A 60 -7.33 -4.49 -12.81
CA VAL A 60 -7.55 -3.06 -13.01
C VAL A 60 -6.55 -2.23 -12.24
N LYS A 61 -5.82 -1.38 -12.95
CA LYS A 61 -5.10 -0.25 -12.35
C LYS A 61 -5.98 0.99 -12.45
N ALA A 62 -6.40 1.53 -11.30
CA ALA A 62 -7.17 2.77 -11.30
C ALA A 62 -6.30 3.95 -11.72
N ASN A 63 -6.84 4.84 -12.53
CA ASN A 63 -6.14 6.07 -12.92
C ASN A 63 -6.41 7.17 -11.87
N TYR A 64 -5.36 7.62 -11.19
CA TYR A 64 -5.44 8.62 -10.12
C TYR A 64 -5.30 10.08 -10.61
N ASN A 65 -5.11 10.33 -11.91
CA ASN A 65 -4.89 11.68 -12.45
C ASN A 65 -6.16 12.55 -12.44
N SER A 66 -7.34 11.94 -12.33
CA SER A 66 -8.57 12.67 -12.04
C SER A 66 -9.64 11.78 -11.42
N LEU A 67 -10.57 12.41 -10.69
CA LEU A 67 -11.74 11.72 -10.14
C LEU A 67 -12.58 11.00 -11.21
N CYS A 68 -12.71 11.61 -12.39
CA CYS A 68 -13.45 11.03 -13.50
C CYS A 68 -12.76 9.75 -14.02
N HIS A 69 -11.44 9.80 -14.24
CA HIS A 69 -10.68 8.64 -14.70
C HIS A 69 -10.67 7.52 -13.65
N TYR A 70 -10.51 7.85 -12.36
CA TYR A 70 -10.58 6.88 -11.28
C TYR A 70 -11.93 6.12 -11.26
N VAL A 71 -13.04 6.87 -11.29
CA VAL A 71 -14.39 6.27 -11.32
C VAL A 71 -14.61 5.45 -12.59
N HIS A 72 -14.08 5.91 -13.73
CA HIS A 72 -14.18 5.19 -14.99
C HIS A 72 -13.45 3.85 -14.92
N SER A 73 -12.19 3.82 -14.46
CA SER A 73 -11.40 2.58 -14.32
C SER A 73 -12.16 1.51 -13.51
N LEU A 74 -12.68 1.88 -12.33
CA LEU A 74 -13.40 0.92 -11.48
C LEU A 74 -14.73 0.48 -12.09
N ARG A 75 -15.46 1.36 -12.75
CA ARG A 75 -16.70 0.98 -13.46
C ARG A 75 -16.44 0.05 -14.63
N ALA A 76 -15.34 0.23 -15.36
CA ALA A 76 -14.96 -0.64 -16.46
C ALA A 76 -14.65 -2.05 -15.95
N ALA A 77 -13.85 -2.16 -14.89
CA ALA A 77 -13.53 -3.44 -14.26
C ALA A 77 -14.78 -4.16 -13.69
N MET A 78 -15.71 -3.40 -13.11
CA MET A 78 -16.99 -3.93 -12.64
C MET A 78 -17.95 -4.40 -13.74
N LYS A 79 -17.62 -4.19 -15.02
CA LYS A 79 -18.44 -4.57 -16.17
C LYS A 79 -17.73 -5.50 -17.15
N THR A 80 -16.47 -5.82 -16.88
CA THR A 80 -15.65 -6.65 -17.76
C THR A 80 -15.62 -8.06 -17.20
N ASN A 81 -16.07 -9.05 -17.96
CA ASN A 81 -16.04 -10.44 -17.54
C ASN A 81 -14.60 -10.92 -17.35
N CYS A 82 -14.37 -11.78 -16.37
CA CYS A 82 -13.11 -12.47 -16.14
C CYS A 82 -13.28 -13.96 -16.43
N GLU A 83 -12.52 -14.49 -17.38
CA GLU A 83 -12.59 -15.89 -17.81
C GLU A 83 -12.37 -16.86 -16.64
N ASP A 84 -11.47 -16.53 -15.71
CA ASP A 84 -11.17 -17.41 -14.56
C ASP A 84 -12.35 -17.45 -13.58
N PHE A 85 -13.04 -16.33 -13.38
CA PHE A 85 -14.23 -16.27 -12.53
C PHE A 85 -15.46 -16.88 -13.20
N GLU A 86 -15.54 -16.83 -14.53
CA GLU A 86 -16.53 -17.57 -15.31
C GLU A 86 -16.36 -19.09 -15.16
N LYS A 87 -15.12 -19.60 -15.15
CA LYS A 87 -14.82 -21.02 -14.92
C LYS A 87 -15.27 -21.50 -13.53
N ILE A 88 -15.19 -20.66 -12.50
CA ILE A 88 -15.74 -20.96 -11.17
C ILE A 88 -17.28 -21.06 -11.23
N GLY A 89 -17.90 -20.20 -12.05
CA GLY A 89 -19.34 -20.14 -12.26
C GLY A 89 -20.07 -19.33 -11.19
N LEU A 90 -21.24 -18.79 -11.56
CA LEU A 90 -22.03 -17.94 -10.67
C LEU A 90 -22.77 -18.76 -9.59
N LYS A 91 -23.22 -19.97 -9.94
CA LYS A 91 -24.09 -20.80 -9.11
C LYS A 91 -23.69 -22.27 -9.23
N LYS A 92 -23.51 -22.94 -8.09
CA LYS A 92 -23.23 -24.37 -7.98
C LYS A 92 -24.25 -25.01 -7.05
N ASP A 93 -24.88 -26.11 -7.49
CA ASP A 93 -25.90 -26.86 -6.74
C ASP A 93 -27.02 -25.97 -6.14
N GLY A 94 -27.50 -25.01 -6.94
CA GLY A 94 -28.56 -24.11 -6.47
C GLY A 94 -28.09 -22.94 -5.59
N LYS A 95 -26.79 -22.83 -5.26
CA LYS A 95 -26.23 -21.79 -4.38
C LYS A 95 -25.31 -20.83 -5.12
N TYR A 96 -25.51 -19.53 -4.92
CA TYR A 96 -24.61 -18.50 -5.45
C TYR A 96 -23.22 -18.64 -4.82
N GLN A 97 -22.20 -18.64 -5.68
CA GLN A 97 -20.78 -18.65 -5.27
C GLN A 97 -20.17 -17.25 -5.35
N GLN A 98 -20.72 -16.41 -6.22
CA GLN A 98 -20.21 -15.08 -6.56
C GLN A 98 -21.40 -14.12 -6.79
N LEU A 99 -21.15 -12.80 -6.76
CA LEU A 99 -22.14 -11.77 -7.11
C LEU A 99 -22.28 -11.60 -8.62
N ASN A 100 -21.16 -11.69 -9.34
CA ASN A 100 -21.04 -11.74 -10.79
C ASN A 100 -19.66 -12.37 -11.12
N THR A 101 -19.31 -12.48 -12.40
CA THR A 101 -18.05 -13.07 -12.89
C THR A 101 -17.15 -12.01 -13.54
N ASN A 102 -17.24 -10.76 -13.08
CA ASN A 102 -16.46 -9.64 -13.63
C ASN A 102 -15.11 -9.52 -12.92
N ILE A 103 -14.15 -8.80 -13.51
CA ILE A 103 -12.84 -8.48 -12.91
C ILE A 103 -13.02 -7.98 -11.47
N LEU A 104 -13.99 -7.09 -11.24
CA LEU A 104 -14.44 -6.72 -9.90
C LEU A 104 -15.94 -7.01 -9.76
N GLN A 105 -16.32 -7.74 -8.73
CA GLN A 105 -17.72 -7.92 -8.36
C GLN A 105 -18.34 -6.61 -7.89
N ILE A 106 -17.60 -5.88 -7.06
CA ILE A 106 -17.96 -4.55 -6.52
C ILE A 106 -16.72 -3.68 -6.37
N ALA A 107 -16.90 -2.36 -6.31
CA ALA A 107 -15.79 -1.40 -6.17
C ALA A 107 -14.93 -1.62 -4.91
N ASN A 108 -15.45 -2.28 -3.88
CA ASN A 108 -14.70 -2.54 -2.64
C ASN A 108 -13.60 -3.59 -2.81
N GLU A 109 -13.72 -4.48 -3.79
CA GLU A 109 -12.78 -5.57 -4.09
C GLU A 109 -11.47 -5.07 -4.70
N TYR A 110 -11.48 -3.90 -5.35
CA TYR A 110 -10.26 -3.27 -5.90
C TYR A 110 -9.25 -3.03 -4.79
N TYR A 111 -8.08 -3.66 -4.83
CA TYR A 111 -7.05 -3.44 -3.83
C TYR A 111 -6.26 -2.15 -4.13
N ALA A 112 -5.91 -1.40 -3.08
CA ALA A 112 -5.13 -0.16 -3.24
C ALA A 112 -4.52 0.28 -1.91
N SER A 113 -3.33 0.87 -1.97
CA SER A 113 -2.64 1.45 -0.82
C SER A 113 -3.32 2.71 -0.27
N VAL A 114 -3.99 3.48 -1.14
CA VAL A 114 -4.81 4.64 -0.77
C VAL A 114 -6.06 4.72 -1.64
N ARG A 115 -7.19 5.10 -1.04
CA ARG A 115 -8.47 5.26 -1.76
C ARG A 115 -9.10 6.63 -1.51
N PRO A 116 -9.57 7.32 -2.57
CA PRO A 116 -10.48 8.44 -2.40
C PRO A 116 -11.85 7.93 -1.93
N LYS A 117 -12.42 8.59 -0.93
CA LYS A 117 -13.70 8.21 -0.33
C LYS A 117 -14.66 9.39 -0.36
N PRO A 118 -15.92 9.19 -0.77
CA PRO A 118 -16.94 10.21 -0.63
C PRO A 118 -17.47 10.23 0.82
N LEU A 119 -18.14 11.31 1.20
CA LEU A 119 -19.08 11.26 2.31
C LEU A 119 -20.32 10.47 1.85
N LEU A 120 -20.71 9.45 2.61
CA LEU A 120 -21.83 8.58 2.29
C LEU A 120 -23.05 8.93 3.15
N HIS A 121 -24.23 8.91 2.53
CA HIS A 121 -25.50 9.06 3.23
C HIS A 121 -26.42 7.87 2.91
N GLY A 122 -26.91 7.18 3.95
CA GLY A 122 -27.85 6.06 3.80
C GLY A 122 -27.31 4.94 2.90
N MET A 123 -27.96 4.73 1.76
CA MET A 123 -27.69 3.62 0.82
C MET A 123 -26.88 4.04 -0.41
N ASP A 124 -26.10 5.12 -0.31
CA ASP A 124 -25.27 5.62 -1.40
C ASP A 124 -24.27 4.58 -1.90
N LYS A 125 -24.20 4.42 -3.23
CA LYS A 125 -23.15 3.61 -3.87
C LYS A 125 -21.85 4.42 -3.94
N PRO A 126 -20.70 3.90 -3.46
CA PRO A 126 -19.45 4.68 -3.36
C PRO A 126 -19.04 5.39 -4.66
N LEU A 127 -19.02 4.70 -5.80
CA LEU A 127 -18.62 5.33 -7.08
C LEU A 127 -19.61 6.39 -7.55
N ARG A 128 -20.89 6.27 -7.20
CA ARG A 128 -21.92 7.28 -7.53
C ARG A 128 -21.75 8.51 -6.63
N ALA A 129 -21.54 8.30 -5.33
CA ALA A 129 -21.28 9.39 -4.40
C ALA A 129 -19.98 10.13 -4.74
N LEU A 130 -18.92 9.44 -5.15
CA LEU A 130 -17.71 10.07 -5.68
C LEU A 130 -17.99 10.93 -6.91
N THR A 131 -18.78 10.43 -7.87
CA THR A 131 -19.12 11.20 -9.08
C THR A 131 -19.89 12.47 -8.75
N ASN A 132 -20.82 12.38 -7.80
CA ASN A 132 -21.76 13.47 -7.53
C ASN A 132 -21.21 14.49 -6.53
N ASN A 133 -20.50 14.03 -5.51
CA ASN A 133 -20.16 14.82 -4.33
C ASN A 133 -18.65 15.06 -4.20
N GLY A 134 -17.83 14.46 -5.06
CA GLY A 134 -16.38 14.54 -4.98
C GLY A 134 -15.78 13.67 -3.88
N ILE A 135 -14.52 13.96 -3.56
CA ILE A 135 -13.74 13.29 -2.52
C ILE A 135 -14.01 14.00 -1.19
N GLY A 136 -14.49 13.26 -0.19
CA GLY A 136 -14.70 13.77 1.16
C GLY A 136 -13.49 13.53 2.08
N TYR A 137 -12.82 12.40 1.92
CA TYR A 137 -11.59 12.06 2.64
C TYR A 137 -10.78 11.01 1.85
N ILE A 138 -9.56 10.75 2.30
CA ILE A 138 -8.71 9.65 1.80
C ILE A 138 -8.58 8.57 2.87
N GLU A 139 -8.58 7.31 2.44
CA GLU A 139 -8.35 6.15 3.30
C GLU A 139 -6.97 5.59 3.00
N ILE A 140 -6.02 5.74 3.93
CA ILE A 140 -4.71 5.09 3.87
C ILE A 140 -4.89 3.64 4.33
N ARG A 141 -4.42 2.70 3.50
CA ARG A 141 -4.57 1.25 3.71
C ARG A 141 -3.23 0.52 3.75
N SER A 142 -2.12 1.22 3.59
CA SER A 142 -0.77 0.63 3.54
C SER A 142 -0.14 0.36 4.91
N LEU A 143 -0.80 0.71 6.02
CA LEU A 143 -0.29 0.46 7.36
C LEU A 143 -0.51 -0.99 7.77
N ASP A 144 0.56 -1.63 8.23
CA ASP A 144 0.47 -2.89 8.97
C ASP A 144 0.02 -2.63 10.40
N VAL A 145 -0.58 -3.66 11.01
CA VAL A 145 -0.80 -3.68 12.45
C VAL A 145 0.57 -3.80 13.13
N ASN A 146 0.90 -2.87 14.01
CA ASN A 146 2.15 -2.92 14.78
C ASN A 146 1.99 -3.83 16.01
N PRO A 147 2.60 -5.03 16.04
CA PRO A 147 2.42 -5.97 17.14
C PRO A 147 3.22 -5.60 18.40
N LEU A 148 4.12 -4.62 18.31
CA LEU A 148 4.91 -4.15 19.44
C LEU A 148 4.09 -3.25 20.39
N ILE A 149 2.85 -2.90 20.02
CA ILE A 149 1.96 -2.02 20.78
C ILE A 149 0.54 -2.59 20.82
N SER A 150 -0.15 -2.42 21.95
CA SER A 150 -1.45 -3.06 22.20
C SER A 150 -2.57 -2.61 21.27
N LEU A 151 -2.51 -1.37 20.75
CA LEU A 151 -3.54 -0.81 19.87
C LEU A 151 -3.24 -0.99 18.38
N GLY A 152 -2.10 -1.59 18.01
CA GLY A 152 -1.70 -1.77 16.61
C GLY A 152 -1.25 -0.49 15.89
N ILE A 153 -1.47 0.69 16.47
CA ILE A 153 -1.01 1.99 16.00
C ILE A 153 -0.84 2.94 17.21
N ASP A 154 0.16 3.82 17.17
CA ASP A 154 0.41 4.79 18.23
C ASP A 154 0.31 6.26 17.75
N LYS A 155 0.37 7.19 18.70
CA LYS A 155 0.31 8.63 18.42
C LYS A 155 1.47 9.10 17.54
N PRO A 156 2.74 8.71 17.77
CA PRO A 156 3.84 9.05 16.87
C PRO A 156 3.61 8.65 15.41
N GLN A 157 3.07 7.46 15.16
CA GLN A 157 2.69 7.02 13.80
C GLN A 157 1.62 7.94 13.20
N ILE A 158 0.55 8.24 13.96
CA ILE A 158 -0.53 9.13 13.50
C ILE A 158 0.00 10.54 13.18
N HIS A 159 0.79 11.13 14.07
CA HIS A 159 1.37 12.45 13.84
C HIS A 159 2.29 12.49 12.61
N PHE A 160 3.07 11.44 12.38
CA PHE A 160 3.86 11.36 11.15
C PHE A 160 2.96 11.32 9.91
N LEU A 161 1.89 10.52 9.93
CA LEU A 161 0.95 10.41 8.81
C LEU A 161 0.25 11.74 8.53
N GLU A 162 -0.19 12.48 9.56
CA GLU A 162 -0.79 13.80 9.41
C GLU A 162 0.19 14.80 8.75
N ALA A 163 1.44 14.84 9.21
CA ALA A 163 2.48 15.69 8.61
C ALA A 163 2.84 15.25 7.18
N PHE A 164 2.90 13.95 6.92
CA PHE A 164 3.17 13.37 5.60
C PHE A 164 2.05 13.67 4.60
N LEU A 165 0.79 13.58 5.03
CA LEU A 165 -0.35 13.95 4.19
C LEU A 165 -0.37 15.45 3.87
N LEU A 166 0.00 16.30 4.83
CA LEU A 166 0.15 17.73 4.56
C LEU A 166 1.29 18.00 3.56
N PHE A 167 2.40 17.28 3.68
CA PHE A 167 3.49 17.33 2.69
C PHE A 167 2.98 16.92 1.30
N CYS A 168 2.29 15.79 1.17
CA CYS A 168 1.71 15.36 -0.10
C CYS A 168 0.70 16.36 -0.69
N LEU A 169 -0.05 17.08 0.16
CA LEU A 169 -0.99 18.11 -0.29
C LEU A 169 -0.29 19.34 -0.87
N LEU A 170 0.89 19.70 -0.33
CA LEU A 170 1.62 20.90 -0.70
C LEU A 170 2.66 20.69 -1.81
N GLN A 171 3.06 19.45 -2.05
CA GLN A 171 3.98 19.11 -3.14
C GLN A 171 3.29 19.18 -4.50
N ASP A 172 4.02 19.65 -5.51
CA ASP A 172 3.58 19.56 -6.89
C ASP A 172 3.44 18.08 -7.28
N SER A 173 2.25 17.72 -7.77
CA SER A 173 1.92 16.36 -8.20
C SER A 173 1.41 16.40 -9.63
N ALA A 174 2.33 16.31 -10.58
CA ALA A 174 1.97 16.19 -11.99
C ALA A 174 1.15 14.91 -12.25
N ALA A 175 0.51 14.85 -13.42
CA ALA A 175 -0.20 13.64 -13.83
C ALA A 175 0.78 12.48 -14.01
N ILE A 176 0.47 11.35 -13.38
CA ILE A 176 1.28 10.14 -13.39
C ILE A 176 1.27 9.56 -14.81
N SER A 177 2.46 9.35 -15.36
CA SER A 177 2.66 8.68 -16.64
C SER A 177 2.69 7.14 -16.48
N THR A 178 2.58 6.39 -17.58
CA THR A 178 2.67 4.92 -17.52
C THR A 178 4.04 4.44 -17.02
N SER A 179 5.13 5.08 -17.44
CA SER A 179 6.48 4.74 -16.95
C SER A 179 6.66 5.07 -15.48
N GLU A 180 6.11 6.19 -15.03
CA GLU A 180 6.14 6.58 -13.62
C GLU A 180 5.30 5.63 -12.75
N GLN A 181 4.13 5.20 -13.24
CA GLN A 181 3.35 4.18 -12.54
C GLN A 181 4.12 2.87 -12.38
N PHE A 182 4.87 2.45 -13.40
CA PHE A 182 5.74 1.28 -13.32
C PHE A 182 6.84 1.47 -12.25
N ASP A 183 7.50 2.62 -12.23
CA ASP A 183 8.50 2.95 -11.21
C ASP A 183 7.89 2.94 -9.79
N ILE A 184 6.68 3.50 -9.61
CA ILE A 184 5.95 3.52 -8.34
C ILE A 184 5.66 2.09 -7.86
N ASP A 185 5.08 1.26 -8.73
CA ASP A 185 4.70 -0.12 -8.40
C ASP A 185 5.95 -0.96 -8.06
N ASN A 186 7.02 -0.83 -8.85
CA ASN A 186 8.28 -1.51 -8.61
C ASN A 186 8.94 -1.06 -7.29
N ASN A 187 8.94 0.24 -6.98
CA ASN A 187 9.47 0.73 -5.71
C ASN A 187 8.67 0.23 -4.51
N ASP A 188 7.33 0.22 -4.60
CA ASP A 188 6.47 -0.27 -3.53
C ASP A 188 6.71 -1.78 -3.29
N ASN A 189 6.86 -2.60 -4.34
CA ASN A 189 7.24 -4.01 -4.20
C ASN A 189 8.66 -4.17 -3.63
N LEU A 190 9.64 -3.44 -4.16
CA LEU A 190 11.04 -3.54 -3.76
C LEU A 190 11.25 -3.17 -2.29
N VAL A 191 10.57 -2.12 -1.80
CA VAL A 191 10.63 -1.74 -0.39
C VAL A 191 9.91 -2.75 0.50
N SER A 192 8.81 -3.34 0.03
CA SER A 192 8.09 -4.38 0.77
C SER A 192 8.96 -5.60 1.03
N HIS A 193 9.73 -6.06 0.03
CA HIS A 193 10.58 -7.26 0.12
C HIS A 193 12.02 -7.01 0.61
N LYS A 194 12.59 -5.84 0.32
CA LYS A 194 14.02 -5.56 0.51
C LYS A 194 14.29 -4.18 1.11
N GLY A 195 13.28 -3.49 1.64
CA GLY A 195 13.38 -2.10 2.11
C GLY A 195 14.50 -1.83 3.10
N ARG A 196 14.90 -2.81 3.92
CA ARG A 196 16.00 -2.67 4.90
C ARG A 196 17.38 -2.99 4.34
N GLN A 197 17.49 -3.42 3.09
CA GLN A 197 18.76 -3.82 2.49
C GLN A 197 19.72 -2.62 2.42
N PRO A 198 20.94 -2.73 2.96
CA PRO A 198 21.94 -1.66 2.83
C PRO A 198 22.23 -1.33 1.36
N GLY A 199 22.23 -0.05 1.03
CA GLY A 199 22.50 0.40 -0.34
C GLY A 199 21.34 0.21 -1.33
N LEU A 200 20.12 -0.10 -0.86
CA LEU A 200 18.97 -0.27 -1.74
C LEU A 200 18.70 0.99 -2.57
N LYS A 201 18.59 0.82 -3.89
CA LYS A 201 18.25 1.87 -4.84
C LYS A 201 16.82 1.69 -5.32
N LEU A 202 16.11 2.81 -5.44
CA LEU A 202 14.78 2.94 -6.01
C LEU A 202 14.89 3.67 -7.35
N THR A 203 13.81 3.66 -8.14
CA THR A 203 13.75 4.37 -9.43
C THR A 203 12.82 5.58 -9.32
N ASN A 204 13.31 6.77 -9.66
CA ASN A 204 12.51 7.99 -9.74
C ASN A 204 12.63 8.59 -11.14
N ASN A 205 11.55 8.50 -11.94
CA ASN A 205 11.53 8.93 -13.34
C ASN A 205 12.66 8.30 -14.17
N GLY A 206 12.84 6.98 -14.03
CA GLY A 206 13.90 6.23 -14.70
C GLY A 206 15.31 6.43 -14.15
N MET A 207 15.51 7.27 -13.12
CA MET A 207 16.82 7.48 -12.48
C MET A 207 16.93 6.69 -11.18
N GLU A 208 18.06 6.01 -10.98
CA GLU A 208 18.36 5.36 -9.71
C GLU A 208 18.61 6.38 -8.60
N VAL A 209 18.01 6.15 -7.44
CA VAL A 209 18.15 6.99 -6.25
C VAL A 209 18.29 6.09 -5.02
N LEU A 210 19.22 6.42 -4.11
CA LEU A 210 19.39 5.66 -2.87
C LEU A 210 18.16 5.85 -1.97
N LEU A 211 17.57 4.76 -1.45
CA LEU A 211 16.39 4.82 -0.58
C LEU A 211 16.60 5.77 0.60
N GLN A 212 17.78 5.69 1.23
CA GLN A 212 18.10 6.53 2.39
C GLN A 212 18.15 8.02 2.04
N ASP A 213 18.69 8.36 0.86
CA ASP A 213 18.79 9.77 0.44
C ASP A 213 17.41 10.31 0.07
N TRP A 214 16.60 9.54 -0.67
CA TRP A 214 15.22 9.93 -0.99
C TRP A 214 14.35 10.03 0.25
N GLY A 215 14.52 9.10 1.18
CA GLY A 215 13.84 9.12 2.48
C GLY A 215 14.16 10.39 3.26
N LYS A 216 15.43 10.80 3.33
CA LYS A 216 15.85 12.04 3.98
C LYS A 216 15.27 13.28 3.28
N GLU A 217 15.23 13.28 1.96
CA GLU A 217 14.61 14.37 1.18
C GLU A 217 13.11 14.51 1.51
N ILE A 218 12.36 13.41 1.49
CA ILE A 218 10.95 13.39 1.89
C ILE A 218 10.80 13.87 3.33
N PHE A 219 11.64 13.37 4.26
CA PHE A 219 11.59 13.77 5.67
C PHE A 219 11.89 15.25 5.89
N ALA A 220 12.72 15.89 5.06
CA ALA A 220 12.93 17.33 5.14
C ALA A 220 11.62 18.09 4.90
N GLY A 221 10.89 17.73 3.84
CA GLY A 221 9.57 18.31 3.54
C GLY A 221 8.51 17.99 4.61
N VAL A 222 8.47 16.76 5.11
CA VAL A 222 7.56 16.37 6.21
C VAL A 222 7.90 17.12 7.50
N THR A 223 9.18 17.34 7.78
CA THR A 223 9.63 18.12 8.94
C THR A 223 9.16 19.58 8.82
N ASP A 224 9.26 20.18 7.65
CA ASP A 224 8.75 21.53 7.42
C ASP A 224 7.23 21.60 7.59
N CYS A 225 6.48 20.63 7.07
CA CYS A 225 5.04 20.55 7.26
C CYS A 225 4.65 20.37 8.73
N SER A 226 5.42 19.57 9.50
CA SER A 226 5.16 19.36 10.93
C SER A 226 5.24 20.65 11.76
N LYS A 227 6.01 21.66 11.30
CA LYS A 227 6.10 22.99 11.94
C LYS A 227 4.78 23.77 11.87
N LEU A 228 3.94 23.48 10.88
CA LEU A 228 2.60 24.06 10.71
C LEU A 228 1.53 23.39 11.58
N LEU A 229 1.86 22.24 12.20
CA LEU A 229 0.96 21.47 13.04
C LEU A 229 1.22 21.77 14.53
N THR A 230 1.74 20.80 15.29
CA THR A 230 2.01 20.97 16.74
C THR A 230 3.44 20.58 17.09
N LYS A 231 3.90 20.95 18.30
CA LYS A 231 5.21 20.52 18.81
C LYS A 231 5.31 18.98 18.94
N GLU A 232 4.20 18.31 19.24
CA GLU A 232 4.14 16.84 19.29
C GLU A 232 4.32 16.21 17.90
N HIS A 233 3.83 16.86 16.84
CA HIS A 233 4.10 16.43 15.46
C HIS A 233 5.58 16.52 15.13
N GLN A 234 6.22 17.65 15.42
CA GLN A 234 7.65 17.86 15.19
C GLN A 234 8.48 16.79 15.90
N LYS A 235 8.18 16.52 17.17
CA LYS A 235 8.85 15.47 17.96
C LYS A 235 8.64 14.07 17.36
N SER A 236 7.41 13.76 16.94
CA SER A 236 7.07 12.45 16.36
C SER A 236 7.79 12.24 15.04
N VAL A 237 7.80 13.24 14.15
CA VAL A 237 8.52 13.19 12.87
C VAL A 237 10.03 13.01 13.09
N GLN A 238 10.64 13.77 14.01
CA GLN A 238 12.06 13.58 14.35
C GLN A 238 12.36 12.19 14.90
N THR A 239 11.44 11.61 15.69
CA THR A 239 11.59 10.24 16.20
C THR A 239 11.56 9.23 15.06
N MET A 240 10.70 9.41 14.07
CA MET A 240 10.60 8.50 12.92
C MET A 240 11.77 8.60 11.95
N LEU A 241 12.44 9.75 11.86
CA LEU A 241 13.63 9.94 11.01
C LEU A 241 14.76 8.97 11.38
N ILE A 242 14.85 8.58 12.65
CA ILE A 242 15.91 7.66 13.11
C ILE A 242 15.85 6.33 12.34
N ARG A 243 14.65 5.86 11.96
CA ARG A 243 14.46 4.62 11.19
C ARG A 243 15.04 4.68 9.78
N ILE A 244 15.10 5.86 9.16
CA ILE A 244 15.74 6.06 7.84
C ILE A 244 17.26 5.91 7.95
N ASN A 245 17.84 6.40 9.05
CA ASN A 245 19.28 6.35 9.29
C ASN A 245 19.73 4.99 9.86
N ASN A 246 18.84 4.29 10.55
CA ASN A 246 19.08 2.98 11.13
C ASN A 246 17.87 2.04 10.90
N PRO A 247 17.91 1.22 9.83
CA PRO A 247 16.83 0.30 9.47
C PRO A 247 16.48 -0.73 10.56
N ASP A 248 17.41 -1.03 11.48
CA ASP A 248 17.22 -1.98 12.57
C ASP A 248 16.19 -1.49 13.60
N LEU A 249 15.86 -0.19 13.59
CA LEU A 249 14.84 0.42 14.45
C LEU A 249 13.43 0.42 13.84
N THR A 250 13.28 -0.13 12.64
CA THR A 250 11.95 -0.35 12.04
C THR A 250 11.24 -1.52 12.73
N PRO A 251 9.90 -1.53 12.82
CA PRO A 251 9.17 -2.65 13.42
C PRO A 251 9.50 -3.99 12.74
N SER A 252 9.65 -3.98 11.42
CA SER A 252 10.02 -5.17 10.64
C SER A 252 11.37 -5.78 11.01
N ALA A 253 12.36 -4.98 11.43
CA ALA A 253 13.63 -5.51 11.92
C ALA A 253 13.49 -6.04 13.34
N ILE A 254 12.91 -5.23 14.24
CA ILE A 254 12.71 -5.59 15.65
C ILE A 254 11.92 -6.89 15.81
N MET A 255 10.98 -7.17 14.91
CA MET A 255 10.20 -8.41 14.96
C MET A 255 10.94 -9.67 14.51
N LEU A 256 12.05 -9.54 13.77
CA LEU A 256 12.86 -10.67 13.31
C LEU A 256 14.00 -11.00 14.28
N GLU A 257 14.27 -10.15 15.26
CA GLU A 257 15.24 -10.36 16.35
C GLU A 257 14.61 -11.11 17.54
#